data_AF-A0A6I9UIZ3-F1
#
_entry.id   AF-A0A6I9UIZ3-F1
#
_cell.length_a   1.000
_cell.length_b   1.000
_cell.length_c   1.000
_cell.angle_alpha   90.00
_cell.angle_beta   90.00
_cell.angle_gamma   90.00
#
_symmetry.space_group_name_H-M   'P 1'
#
loop_
_entity.id
_entity.type
_entity.pdbx_description
1 polymer ?
#
loop_
_entity_poly.entity_id
_entity_poly.type
_entity_poly.pdbx_seq_one_letter_code
_entity_poly.pdbx_strand_id
1 'polypeptide(L)' 'MADDRFHKSIATKEAAVGSTAENGSSQESKQPEFSGDEETLIIRMYNLVGERWSLIAGRIPGRSAEEIEKYWNSRHSTSQ' A
#
# COMPACT_ATOMS: atom_id res chain seq x y z
N MET A 1 16.98 41.27 37.65
CA MET A 1 16.09 40.10 37.71
C MET A 1 15.99 39.49 36.33
N ALA A 2 16.62 38.34 36.10
CA ALA A 2 16.07 37.22 35.33
C ALA A 2 17.16 36.14 35.18
N ASP A 3 17.37 35.38 36.24
CA ASP A 3 17.71 33.96 36.12
C ASP A 3 16.37 33.23 36.20
N ASP A 4 15.96 32.53 35.13
CA ASP A 4 15.16 31.34 35.34
C ASP A 4 15.52 30.25 34.32
N ARG A 5 15.56 29.07 34.88
CA ARG A 5 16.37 27.93 34.52
C ARG A 5 15.43 26.90 33.91
N PHE A 6 15.76 26.46 32.70
CA PHE A 6 15.52 25.11 32.19
C PHE A 6 14.05 24.63 32.11
N HIS A 7 13.54 24.49 30.89
CA HIS A 7 12.67 23.36 30.57
C HIS A 7 13.22 22.61 29.36
N LYS A 8 13.86 21.48 29.70
CA LYS A 8 14.22 20.39 28.79
C LYS A 8 12.94 19.66 28.42
N SER A 9 12.33 20.05 27.30
CA SER A 9 11.29 19.26 26.67
C SER A 9 11.96 18.32 25.67
N ILE A 10 12.16 17.07 26.07
CA ILE A 10 12.54 15.99 25.15
C ILE A 10 11.36 15.79 24.21
N ALA A 11 11.49 16.29 22.99
CA ALA A 11 10.60 15.92 21.90
C ALA A 11 10.90 14.46 21.53
N THR A 12 10.09 13.53 22.06
CA THR A 12 10.01 12.18 21.53
C THR A 12 9.45 12.27 20.11
N LYS A 13 10.35 12.29 19.13
CA LYS A 13 10.09 11.77 17.78
C LYS A 13 9.97 10.25 17.86
N GLU A 14 9.39 9.66 16.82
CA GLU A 14 9.16 8.22 16.57
C GLU A 14 7.78 7.75 17.11
N ALA A 15 6.77 7.40 16.32
CA ALA A 15 6.67 7.16 14.89
C ALA A 15 5.32 7.71 14.38
N ALA A 16 5.39 8.60 13.40
CA ALA A 16 4.26 8.81 12.50
C ALA A 16 4.09 7.51 11.70
N VAL A 17 3.20 6.63 12.15
CA VAL A 17 2.58 5.70 11.23
C VAL A 17 1.84 6.57 10.21
N GLY A 18 2.33 6.50 8.97
CA GLY A 18 2.03 7.45 7.91
C GLY A 18 0.54 7.70 7.74
N SER A 19 0.21 8.99 7.69
CA SER A 19 -1.08 9.53 7.31
C SER A 19 -1.60 8.94 6.01
N THR A 20 -2.90 8.63 6.04
CA THR A 20 -3.91 9.12 5.10
C THR A 20 -3.57 9.09 3.61
N ALA A 21 -4.29 8.23 2.89
CA ALA A 21 -4.88 8.62 1.62
C ALA A 21 -6.15 7.79 1.39
N GLU A 22 -7.23 8.16 2.08
CA GLU A 22 -8.56 8.07 1.49
C GLU A 22 -8.55 8.94 0.22
N ASN A 23 -8.43 8.31 -0.94
CA ASN A 23 -8.62 8.99 -2.21
C ASN A 23 -9.46 8.07 -3.09
N GLY A 24 -10.77 8.35 -3.09
CA GLY A 24 -11.69 7.75 -4.02
C GLY A 24 -11.32 8.19 -5.43
N SER A 25 -10.88 7.23 -6.26
CA SER A 25 -10.89 7.39 -7.70
C SER A 25 -11.98 6.50 -8.27
N SER A 26 -13.10 7.12 -8.62
CA SER A 26 -14.12 6.57 -9.49
C SER A 26 -13.46 6.20 -10.83
N GLN A 27 -13.10 4.94 -11.02
CA GLN A 27 -12.81 4.40 -12.35
C GLN A 27 -13.52 3.08 -12.52
N GLU A 28 -14.69 3.19 -13.15
CA GLU A 28 -15.44 2.08 -13.71
C GLU A 28 -14.55 1.27 -14.66
N SER A 29 -14.07 0.13 -14.18
CA SER A 29 -13.61 -0.96 -15.03
C SER A 29 -14.02 -2.24 -14.32
N LYS A 30 -14.77 -3.08 -15.04
CA LYS A 30 -15.41 -4.32 -14.56
C LYS A 30 -14.38 -5.44 -14.30
N GLN A 31 -13.29 -5.10 -13.61
CA GLN A 31 -12.31 -6.05 -13.10
C GLN A 31 -12.80 -6.56 -11.75
N PRO A 32 -12.41 -7.77 -11.34
CA PRO A 32 -12.67 -8.22 -9.98
C PRO A 32 -12.09 -7.20 -8.99
N GLU A 33 -12.94 -6.59 -8.17
CA GLU A 33 -12.49 -5.68 -7.12
C GLU A 33 -11.63 -6.48 -6.14
N PHE A 34 -10.38 -6.10 -6.00
CA PHE A 34 -9.51 -6.57 -4.94
C PHE A 34 -9.85 -5.78 -3.68
N SER A 35 -9.97 -6.45 -2.54
CA SER A 35 -10.11 -5.76 -1.25
C SER A 35 -8.82 -5.01 -0.93
N GLY A 36 -8.90 -3.92 -0.17
CA GLY A 36 -7.72 -3.13 0.24
C GLY A 36 -6.65 -3.98 0.94
N ASP A 37 -7.05 -5.04 1.65
CA ASP A 37 -6.12 -6.02 2.24
C ASP A 37 -5.35 -6.80 1.17
N GLU A 38 -6.04 -7.25 0.11
CA GLU A 38 -5.45 -7.97 -1.01
C GLU A 38 -4.52 -7.05 -1.80
N GLU A 39 -4.95 -5.82 -2.11
CA GLU A 39 -4.14 -4.82 -2.79
C GLU A 39 -2.85 -4.51 -2.02
N THR A 40 -2.96 -4.32 -0.70
CA THR A 40 -1.80 -4.10 0.17
C THR A 40 -0.84 -5.29 0.13
N LEU A 41 -1.37 -6.51 0.09
CA LEU A 41 -0.54 -7.70 0.00
C LEU A 41 0.14 -7.82 -1.37
N ILE A 42 -0.56 -7.52 -2.46
CA ILE A 42 0.00 -7.51 -3.82
C ILE A 42 1.14 -6.50 -3.90
N ILE A 43 0.93 -5.27 -3.45
CA ILE A 43 1.94 -4.20 -3.46
C ILE A 43 3.16 -4.62 -2.61
N ARG A 44 2.94 -5.13 -1.39
CA ARG A 44 4.04 -5.56 -0.52
C ARG A 44 4.83 -6.70 -1.13
N MET A 45 4.15 -7.70 -1.69
CA MET A 45 4.81 -8.86 -2.28
C MET A 45 5.53 -8.49 -3.57
N TYR A 46 4.93 -7.67 -4.43
CA TYR A 46 5.58 -7.18 -5.65
C TYR A 46 6.87 -6.43 -5.34
N ASN A 47 6.90 -5.60 -4.29
CA ASN A 47 8.14 -4.95 -3.83
C ASN A 47 9.23 -5.94 -3.33
N LEU A 48 8.83 -7.15 -2.89
CA LEU A 48 9.76 -8.17 -2.37
C LEU A 48 10.24 -9.14 -3.45
N VAL A 49 9.33 -9.60 -4.32
CA VAL A 49 9.57 -10.68 -5.28
C VAL A 49 9.42 -10.26 -6.74
N GLY A 50 8.94 -9.05 -7.01
CA GLY A 50 8.65 -8.53 -8.35
C GLY A 50 7.38 -9.13 -8.97
N GLU A 51 7.42 -9.30 -10.28
CA GLU A 51 6.39 -9.92 -11.15
C GLU A 51 6.20 -11.43 -10.94
N ARG A 52 6.58 -11.98 -9.78
CA ARG A 52 6.40 -13.40 -9.45
C ARG A 52 4.98 -13.68 -8.96
N TRP A 53 4.00 -13.54 -9.85
CA TRP A 53 2.58 -13.64 -9.53
C TRP A 53 2.17 -14.94 -8.82
N SER A 54 2.75 -16.08 -9.20
CA SER A 54 2.48 -17.38 -8.54
C SER A 54 2.84 -17.37 -7.04
N LEU A 55 3.90 -16.64 -6.64
CA LEU A 55 4.26 -16.50 -5.23
C LEU A 55 3.29 -15.58 -4.48
N ILE A 56 2.81 -14.52 -5.14
CA ILE A 56 1.85 -13.57 -4.57
C ILE A 56 0.49 -14.24 -4.38
N ALA A 57 0.00 -14.95 -5.39
CA ALA A 57 -1.25 -15.71 -5.35
C ALA A 57 -1.26 -16.77 -4.24
N GLY A 58 -0.11 -17.40 -3.97
CA GLY A 58 0.03 -18.32 -2.84
C GLY A 58 -0.22 -17.69 -1.46
N ARG A 59 -0.27 -16.36 -1.36
CA ARG A 59 -0.59 -15.61 -0.13
C ARG A 59 -2.01 -15.06 -0.08
N ILE A 60 -2.73 -15.04 -1.20
CA ILE A 60 -4.10 -14.51 -1.29
C ILE A 60 -5.03 -15.67 -1.64
N PRO A 61 -5.61 -16.35 -0.63
CA PRO A 61 -6.49 -17.48 -0.88
C PRO A 61 -7.71 -17.02 -1.68
N GLY A 62 -8.00 -17.73 -2.79
CA GLY A 62 -9.10 -17.36 -3.69
C GLY A 62 -8.71 -16.40 -4.81
N ARG A 63 -7.44 -15.98 -4.90
CA ARG A 63 -6.90 -15.25 -6.05
C ARG A 63 -5.85 -16.04 -6.79
N SER A 64 -5.93 -15.95 -8.11
CA SER A 64 -5.02 -16.61 -9.04
C SER A 64 -3.90 -15.66 -9.45
N ALA A 65 -2.75 -16.21 -9.83
CA ALA A 65 -1.63 -15.42 -10.34
C ALA A 65 -2.05 -14.55 -11.53
N GLU A 66 -2.87 -15.11 -12.43
CA GLU A 66 -3.41 -14.44 -13.61
C GLU A 66 -4.30 -13.23 -13.25
N GLU A 67 -5.09 -13.33 -12.18
CA GLU A 67 -5.95 -12.22 -11.73
C GLU A 67 -5.12 -11.06 -11.18
N ILE A 68 -4.08 -11.37 -10.41
CA ILE A 68 -3.18 -10.37 -9.82
C ILE A 68 -2.38 -9.66 -10.92
N GLU A 69 -1.85 -10.42 -11.87
CA GLU A 69 -1.15 -9.87 -13.04
C GLU A 69 -2.06 -8.94 -13.82
N LYS A 70 -3.31 -9.35 -14.09
CA LYS A 70 -4.29 -8.55 -14.81
C LYS A 70 -4.65 -7.27 -14.06
N TYR A 71 -4.84 -7.34 -12.74
CA TYR A 71 -5.08 -6.18 -11.90
C TYR A 71 -3.91 -5.18 -11.96
N TRP A 72 -2.67 -5.68 -11.82
CA TRP A 72 -1.47 -4.84 -11.87
C TRP A 72 -1.29 -4.18 -13.23
N ASN A 73 -1.37 -4.94 -14.32
CA ASN A 73 -1.30 -4.40 -15.68
C ASN A 73 -2.42 -3.40 -15.93
N SER A 74 -3.65 -3.67 -15.49
CA SER A 74 -4.77 -2.73 -15.65
C SER A 74 -4.53 -1.42 -14.90
N ARG A 75 -3.94 -1.46 -13.70
CA ARG A 75 -3.65 -0.27 -12.88
C ARG A 75 -2.42 0.53 -13.37
N HIS A 76 -1.41 -0.15 -13.91
CA HIS A 76 -0.20 0.49 -14.44
C HIS A 76 -0.32 0.88 -15.93
N SER A 77 -1.24 0.28 -16.70
CA SER A 77 -1.45 0.60 -18.11
C SER A 77 -2.30 1.85 -18.35
N THR A 78 -2.94 2.44 -17.33
CA THR A 78 -3.84 3.60 -17.51
C THR A 78 -3.10 4.94 -17.79
N SER A 79 -1.86 4.92 -18.28
CA SER A 79 -1.19 6.12 -18.76
C SER A 79 -0.08 5.82 -19.77
N GLN A 80 -0.44 5.83 -21.06
CA GLN A 80 0.39 6.34 -22.16
C GLN A 80 -0.50 7.05 -23.17
#